data_AF-A0A3B0V7P7-F1
#
_entry.id   AF-A0A3B0V7P7-F1
#
_cell.length_a   1.000
_cell.length_b   1.000
_cell.length_c   1.000
_cell.angle_alpha   90.00
_cell.angle_beta   90.00
_cell.angle_gamma   90.00
#
_symmetry.space_group_name_H-M   'P 1'
#
loop_
_entity.id
_entity.type
_entity.pdbx_description
1 polymer ?
#
loop_
_entity_poly.entity_id
_entity_poly.type
_entity_poly.pdbx_seq_one_letter_code
_entity_poly.pdbx_strand_id
1 'polypeptide(L)'
;SYVPDPQNFDYDVSVSLCGNNVYNKADLTHYHHARWRKTFWCGNEPAVHIKHDIDYLIDSYALPNYDRSLVIPENKLVDMGASWTGDKIEPMGLGAASACMSCGGANSGIGPLPLWASVYLLSQDVRAKNITLGTGDLAGTWRVHYRDKDTDLPISLDDYPYITLRGSYGGTRNPNTGKYEAFPECGGDCSAPFLADTAHQPSFSYIPYLITGDYYHLEELHFWANYNMFNENSGSRGYEQGLFNRTAARSQGWSLRTLAQAAYITPNTHPLKSYFQQRVQYNLDWYNDAYINNPPSNSHGFLTNGGTLAYNGGRGLAPWQDDFFTWSIGYLVELGFTDAVAMHEWKAQFPVNRMTNTSFCWLFATLYSLNVRDDNTSPIYPTWAEIYNTVDPTLSTFVCDSQEMADYRDEDIGEMIGYPSSPTGYPANLQPALAVSAKATIPNGVNAWNIFDNRSIKPDYSSYPNFAIIPR
;
A
#
# COMPACT_ATOMS: atom_id res chain seq x y z
N SER A 1 -18.08 21.19 -10.40
CA SER A 1 -18.88 21.76 -9.29
C SER A 1 -19.44 20.66 -8.39
N TYR A 2 -19.64 20.91 -7.09
CA TYR A 2 -20.01 19.87 -6.09
C TYR A 2 -21.50 19.85 -5.75
N VAL A 3 -21.97 18.70 -5.28
CA VAL A 3 -23.28 18.57 -4.62
C VAL A 3 -23.17 19.22 -3.23
N PRO A 4 -24.00 20.22 -2.89
CA PRO A 4 -24.00 20.82 -1.55
C PRO A 4 -24.53 19.83 -0.51
N ASP A 5 -24.18 20.05 0.75
CA ASP A 5 -24.79 19.38 1.91
C ASP A 5 -24.75 17.84 1.88
N PRO A 6 -23.59 17.19 1.60
CA PRO A 6 -23.49 15.74 1.66
C PRO A 6 -23.90 15.22 3.05
N GLN A 7 -24.68 14.14 3.06
CA GLN A 7 -25.15 13.45 4.26
C GLN A 7 -25.48 11.99 3.94
N ASN A 8 -25.62 11.19 4.98
CA ASN A 8 -26.09 9.82 4.90
C ASN A 8 -27.56 9.80 4.47
N PHE A 9 -27.95 8.71 3.81
CA PHE A 9 -29.33 8.45 3.44
C PHE A 9 -29.76 7.08 3.94
N ASP A 10 -30.93 7.01 4.58
CA ASP A 10 -31.58 5.76 4.93
C ASP A 10 -32.68 5.45 3.92
N TYR A 11 -32.63 4.28 3.31
CA TYR A 11 -33.64 3.85 2.35
C TYR A 11 -33.74 2.33 2.25
N ASP A 12 -34.90 1.88 1.78
CA ASP A 12 -35.10 0.50 1.37
C ASP A 12 -34.65 0.32 -0.08
N VAL A 13 -33.96 -0.79 -0.36
CA VAL A 13 -33.58 -1.22 -1.70
C VAL A 13 -34.48 -2.34 -2.14
N SER A 14 -34.99 -2.21 -3.36
CA SER A 14 -35.59 -3.32 -4.10
C SER A 14 -35.09 -3.30 -5.54
N VAL A 15 -34.49 -4.39 -5.99
CA VAL A 15 -34.03 -4.56 -7.37
C VAL A 15 -34.85 -5.67 -8.02
N SER A 16 -35.52 -5.33 -9.12
CA SER A 16 -36.26 -6.30 -9.94
C SER A 16 -35.58 -6.50 -11.27
N LEU A 17 -35.39 -7.77 -11.65
CA LEU A 17 -34.80 -8.17 -12.92
C LEU A 17 -35.57 -9.36 -13.49
N CYS A 18 -35.89 -9.32 -14.79
CA CYS A 18 -36.64 -10.37 -15.47
C CYS A 18 -37.97 -10.75 -14.77
N GLY A 19 -38.69 -9.74 -14.26
CA GLY A 19 -39.99 -9.91 -13.59
C GLY A 19 -39.92 -10.48 -12.17
N ASN A 20 -38.71 -10.76 -11.66
CA ASN A 20 -38.50 -11.24 -10.30
C ASN A 20 -37.78 -10.18 -9.47
N ASN A 21 -38.11 -10.13 -8.18
CA ASN A 21 -37.34 -9.38 -7.22
C ASN A 21 -36.06 -10.17 -6.88
N VAL A 22 -34.90 -9.63 -7.25
CA VAL A 22 -33.59 -10.31 -7.15
C VAL A 22 -32.78 -9.85 -5.95
N TYR A 23 -33.14 -8.72 -5.33
CA TYR A 23 -32.46 -8.22 -4.15
C TYR A 23 -33.34 -7.25 -3.37
N ASN A 24 -33.37 -7.42 -2.04
CA ASN A 24 -33.94 -6.44 -1.14
C ASN A 24 -33.03 -6.21 0.05
N LYS A 25 -33.00 -4.97 0.51
CA LYS A 25 -32.37 -4.58 1.77
C LYS A 25 -33.23 -3.49 2.40
N ALA A 26 -33.80 -3.77 3.55
CA ALA A 26 -34.48 -2.73 4.33
C ALA A 26 -33.45 -1.91 5.10
N ASP A 27 -33.80 -0.66 5.39
CA ASP A 27 -33.07 0.24 6.29
C ASP A 27 -31.56 0.34 5.97
N LEU A 28 -31.22 0.48 4.67
CA LEU A 28 -29.83 0.69 4.27
C LEU A 28 -29.41 2.12 4.57
N THR A 29 -28.55 2.29 5.57
CA THR A 29 -27.80 3.55 5.77
C THR A 29 -26.66 3.64 4.76
N HIS A 30 -26.86 4.39 3.69
CA HIS A 30 -25.83 4.69 2.70
C HIS A 30 -25.00 5.87 3.17
N TYR A 31 -23.73 5.62 3.48
CA TYR A 31 -22.80 6.66 3.92
C TYR A 31 -22.54 7.71 2.84
N HIS A 32 -22.45 8.98 3.23
CA HIS A 32 -22.09 10.05 2.29
C HIS A 32 -20.70 9.82 1.66
N HIS A 33 -20.55 10.12 0.37
CA HIS A 33 -19.35 9.80 -0.44
C HIS A 33 -18.97 8.31 -0.48
N ALA A 34 -19.88 7.41 -0.14
CA ALA A 34 -19.76 5.99 -0.45
C ALA A 34 -20.56 5.67 -1.73
N ARG A 35 -20.29 4.51 -2.30
CA ARG A 35 -21.05 3.89 -3.40
C ARG A 35 -21.20 2.39 -3.12
N TRP A 36 -22.07 1.72 -3.82
CA TRP A 36 -22.16 0.26 -3.75
C TRP A 36 -22.54 -0.32 -5.11
N ARG A 37 -22.22 -1.61 -5.31
CA ARG A 37 -22.66 -2.39 -6.48
C ARG A 37 -23.12 -3.78 -6.06
N LYS A 38 -24.05 -4.33 -6.82
CA LYS A 38 -24.40 -5.75 -6.84
C LYS A 38 -24.66 -6.14 -8.30
N THR A 39 -24.31 -7.36 -8.68
CA THR A 39 -24.51 -7.88 -10.03
C THR A 39 -25.57 -8.98 -10.00
N PHE A 40 -26.49 -8.94 -10.96
CA PHE A 40 -27.61 -9.89 -11.05
C PHE A 40 -27.73 -10.42 -12.47
N TRP A 41 -28.26 -11.64 -12.60
CA TRP A 41 -28.44 -12.32 -13.87
C TRP A 41 -29.92 -12.62 -14.12
N CYS A 42 -30.34 -12.55 -15.38
CA CYS A 42 -31.62 -13.13 -15.79
C CYS A 42 -31.47 -14.65 -15.89
N GLY A 43 -32.03 -15.36 -14.92
CA GLY A 43 -31.80 -16.80 -14.76
C GLY A 43 -30.62 -17.09 -13.84
N ASN A 44 -29.89 -18.17 -14.10
CA ASN A 44 -28.75 -18.56 -13.28
C ASN A 44 -27.51 -17.73 -13.66
N GLU A 45 -26.70 -17.40 -12.65
CA GLU A 45 -25.34 -16.92 -12.87
C GLU A 45 -24.54 -17.96 -13.69
N PRO A 46 -23.77 -17.52 -14.71
CA PRO A 46 -22.91 -18.43 -15.45
C PRO A 46 -21.91 -19.15 -14.52
N ALA A 47 -22.00 -20.48 -14.45
CA ALA A 47 -21.09 -21.32 -13.67
C ALA A 47 -19.75 -21.55 -14.39
N VAL A 48 -19.14 -20.47 -14.91
CA VAL A 48 -17.88 -20.50 -15.65
C VAL A 48 -16.83 -19.74 -14.86
N HIS A 49 -15.74 -20.43 -14.49
CA HIS A 49 -14.59 -19.82 -13.85
C HIS A 49 -13.41 -19.75 -14.83
N ILE A 50 -13.07 -18.55 -15.26
CA ILE A 50 -11.89 -18.28 -16.08
C ILE A 50 -10.68 -18.19 -15.15
N LYS A 51 -9.68 -19.04 -15.42
CA LYS A 51 -8.33 -18.95 -14.85
C LYS A 51 -7.44 -18.15 -15.78
N HIS A 52 -6.70 -17.19 -15.23
CA HIS A 52 -5.74 -16.41 -15.99
C HIS A 52 -4.39 -17.12 -16.00
N ASP A 53 -3.59 -16.85 -17.03
CA ASP A 53 -2.17 -17.22 -17.06
C ASP A 53 -1.41 -16.28 -16.12
N ILE A 54 -1.10 -16.76 -14.92
CA ILE A 54 -0.47 -15.96 -13.87
C ILE A 54 1.02 -15.79 -14.12
N ASP A 55 1.66 -16.74 -14.81
CA ASP A 55 3.03 -16.58 -15.27
C ASP A 55 3.11 -15.39 -16.21
N TYR A 56 2.22 -15.33 -17.20
CA TYR A 56 2.15 -14.18 -18.10
C TYR A 56 1.90 -12.85 -17.37
N LEU A 57 0.96 -12.79 -16.42
CA LEU A 57 0.67 -11.56 -15.68
C LEU A 57 1.87 -11.11 -14.82
N ILE A 58 2.55 -12.04 -14.15
CA ILE A 58 3.75 -11.74 -13.36
C ILE A 58 4.91 -11.33 -14.27
N ASP A 59 5.19 -12.08 -15.33
CA ASP A 59 6.31 -11.86 -16.25
C ASP A 59 6.13 -10.59 -17.11
N SER A 60 4.91 -10.07 -17.23
CA SER A 60 4.61 -8.75 -17.81
C SER A 60 5.01 -7.57 -16.92
N TYR A 61 5.48 -7.81 -15.70
CA TYR A 61 5.78 -6.80 -14.68
C TYR A 61 4.58 -6.02 -14.12
N ALA A 62 3.37 -6.28 -14.62
CA ALA A 62 2.14 -5.68 -14.10
C ALA A 62 1.79 -6.11 -12.66
N LEU A 63 2.41 -7.19 -12.17
CA LEU A 63 2.24 -7.73 -10.83
C LEU A 63 3.60 -7.97 -10.17
N PRO A 64 3.69 -7.91 -8.83
CA PRO A 64 4.89 -8.32 -8.11
C PRO A 64 5.25 -9.77 -8.42
N ASN A 65 6.54 -10.10 -8.40
CA ASN A 65 7.03 -11.47 -8.62
C ASN A 65 6.79 -12.35 -7.40
N TYR A 66 5.53 -12.73 -7.19
CA TYR A 66 5.15 -13.68 -6.15
C TYR A 66 5.79 -15.06 -6.41
N ASP A 67 6.13 -15.76 -5.34
CA ASP A 67 6.67 -17.11 -5.41
C ASP A 67 5.61 -18.08 -5.95
N ARG A 68 5.78 -18.46 -7.22
CA ARG A 68 4.89 -19.36 -7.96
C ARG A 68 5.03 -20.81 -7.54
N SER A 69 6.05 -21.16 -6.75
CA SER A 69 6.19 -22.52 -6.21
C SER A 69 5.22 -22.80 -5.04
N LEU A 70 4.62 -21.75 -4.47
CA LEU A 70 3.68 -21.88 -3.37
C LEU A 70 2.38 -22.58 -3.82
N VAL A 71 1.99 -23.58 -3.05
CA VAL A 71 0.70 -24.25 -3.20
C VAL A 71 -0.21 -23.76 -2.08
N ILE A 72 -1.29 -23.07 -2.45
CA ILE A 72 -2.30 -22.63 -1.48
C ILE A 72 -3.05 -23.87 -0.96
N PRO A 73 -3.07 -24.13 0.36
CA PRO A 73 -3.77 -25.27 0.93
C PRO A 73 -5.29 -25.24 0.69
N GLU A 74 -5.89 -26.39 0.40
CA GLU A 74 -7.34 -26.48 0.15
C GLU A 74 -8.18 -26.04 1.37
N ASN A 75 -7.74 -26.36 2.59
CA ASN A 75 -8.44 -25.91 3.80
C ASN A 75 -8.51 -24.38 3.90
N LYS A 76 -7.45 -23.66 3.49
CA LYS A 76 -7.45 -22.20 3.42
C LYS A 76 -8.53 -21.68 2.48
N LEU A 77 -8.68 -22.31 1.31
CA LEU A 77 -9.68 -21.92 0.31
C LEU A 77 -11.10 -22.22 0.79
N VAL A 78 -11.31 -23.36 1.46
CA VAL A 78 -12.57 -23.70 2.15
C VAL A 78 -12.93 -22.64 3.20
N ASP A 79 -12.00 -22.31 4.09
CA ASP A 79 -12.22 -21.32 5.15
C ASP A 79 -12.54 -19.94 4.57
N MET A 80 -11.82 -19.54 3.53
CA MET A 80 -12.10 -18.31 2.79
C MET A 80 -13.53 -18.29 2.26
N GLY A 81 -13.94 -19.33 1.52
CA GLY A 81 -15.30 -19.44 0.98
C GLY A 81 -16.38 -19.46 2.07
N ALA A 82 -16.18 -20.23 3.13
CA ALA A 82 -17.11 -20.32 4.26
C ALA A 82 -17.24 -18.98 5.01
N SER A 83 -16.15 -18.21 5.09
CA SER A 83 -16.18 -16.90 5.72
C SER A 83 -16.96 -15.86 4.90
N TRP A 84 -17.12 -16.04 3.59
CA TRP A 84 -17.68 -15.02 2.68
C TRP A 84 -19.21 -14.99 2.68
N THR A 85 -19.80 -14.56 3.80
CA THR A 85 -21.26 -14.52 4.02
C THR A 85 -21.66 -13.41 4.99
N GLY A 86 -22.97 -13.15 5.11
CA GLY A 86 -23.56 -12.23 6.08
C GLY A 86 -23.37 -10.75 5.74
N ASP A 87 -23.50 -9.88 6.75
CA ASP A 87 -23.53 -8.42 6.54
C ASP A 87 -22.24 -7.85 5.92
N LYS A 88 -21.10 -8.52 6.10
CA LYS A 88 -19.84 -8.01 5.54
C LYS A 88 -19.81 -8.04 4.01
N ILE A 89 -20.69 -8.80 3.35
CA ILE A 89 -20.77 -8.89 1.88
C ILE A 89 -21.97 -8.12 1.28
N GLU A 90 -22.72 -7.43 2.14
CA GLU A 90 -23.83 -6.56 1.73
C GLU A 90 -23.35 -5.12 1.46
N PRO A 91 -24.12 -4.28 0.73
CA PRO A 91 -23.83 -2.85 0.62
C PRO A 91 -23.50 -2.24 1.98
N MET A 92 -22.46 -1.41 2.02
CA MET A 92 -21.87 -0.83 3.23
C MET A 92 -21.12 -1.83 4.15
N GLY A 93 -21.00 -3.09 3.73
CA GLY A 93 -20.05 -4.06 4.27
C GLY A 93 -18.61 -3.79 3.80
N LEU A 94 -17.64 -4.50 4.38
CA LEU A 94 -16.20 -4.29 4.13
C LEU A 94 -15.52 -5.47 3.43
N GLY A 95 -16.27 -6.53 3.13
CA GLY A 95 -15.72 -7.76 2.59
C GLY A 95 -14.66 -8.35 3.52
N ALA A 96 -13.44 -8.53 3.00
CA ALA A 96 -12.31 -9.07 3.74
C ALA A 96 -11.43 -8.00 4.41
N ALA A 97 -11.79 -6.72 4.27
CA ALA A 97 -11.04 -5.60 4.85
C ALA A 97 -11.33 -5.41 6.35
N SER A 98 -10.38 -4.75 7.04
CA SER A 98 -10.54 -4.39 8.44
C SER A 98 -11.47 -3.19 8.61
N ALA A 99 -12.37 -3.24 9.59
CA ALA A 99 -13.17 -2.11 10.06
C ALA A 99 -12.31 -0.93 10.53
N CYS A 100 -11.24 -1.23 11.25
CA CYS A 100 -10.28 -0.25 11.67
C CYS A 100 -9.10 -0.28 10.70
N MET A 101 -9.17 0.49 9.61
CA MET A 101 -8.09 0.54 8.62
C MET A 101 -6.80 1.05 9.27
N SER A 102 -6.88 2.12 10.07
CA SER A 102 -5.73 2.74 10.74
C SER A 102 -5.16 1.97 11.93
N CYS A 103 -5.79 0.87 12.34
CA CYS A 103 -5.31 0.11 13.50
C CYS A 103 -3.92 -0.46 13.23
N GLY A 104 -3.04 -0.29 14.22
CA GLY A 104 -1.70 -0.84 14.19
C GLY A 104 -1.68 -2.36 14.20
N GLY A 105 -0.54 -2.92 13.81
CA GLY A 105 -0.34 -4.37 13.71
C GLY A 105 -0.55 -4.90 12.30
N ALA A 106 -0.35 -6.21 12.14
CA ALA A 106 -0.58 -6.90 10.89
C ALA A 106 -2.09 -7.05 10.61
N ASN A 107 -2.49 -6.91 9.35
CA ASN A 107 -3.83 -7.23 8.90
C ASN A 107 -3.83 -7.74 7.45
N SER A 108 -4.90 -8.44 7.06
CA SER A 108 -5.07 -9.09 5.76
C SER A 108 -4.98 -8.13 4.56
N GLY A 109 -5.21 -6.84 4.77
CA GLY A 109 -5.15 -5.79 3.75
C GLY A 109 -3.76 -5.20 3.52
N ILE A 110 -2.81 -5.41 4.44
CA ILE A 110 -1.45 -4.84 4.34
C ILE A 110 -0.58 -5.73 3.46
N GLY A 111 0.09 -5.09 2.50
CA GLY A 111 1.10 -5.71 1.65
C GLY A 111 1.10 -5.09 0.25
N PRO A 112 2.05 -5.49 -0.59
CA PRO A 112 2.05 -5.22 -2.04
C PRO A 112 0.68 -5.44 -2.68
N LEU A 113 0.08 -6.60 -2.42
CA LEU A 113 -1.33 -6.90 -2.63
C LEU A 113 -1.93 -7.47 -1.34
N PRO A 114 -3.24 -7.28 -1.10
CA PRO A 114 -3.89 -7.85 0.07
C PRO A 114 -3.98 -9.39 -0.01
N LEU A 115 -4.29 -10.02 1.12
CA LEU A 115 -4.30 -11.47 1.29
C LEU A 115 -5.25 -12.17 0.33
N TRP A 116 -6.47 -11.67 0.19
CA TRP A 116 -7.46 -12.26 -0.71
C TRP A 116 -6.97 -12.25 -2.16
N ALA A 117 -6.30 -11.17 -2.58
CA ALA A 117 -5.79 -11.02 -3.94
C ALA A 117 -4.56 -11.89 -4.18
N SER A 118 -3.60 -11.92 -3.25
CA SER A 118 -2.40 -12.76 -3.38
C SER A 118 -2.74 -14.26 -3.36
N VAL A 119 -3.67 -14.69 -2.50
CA VAL A 119 -4.21 -16.06 -2.51
C VAL A 119 -4.92 -16.36 -3.83
N TYR A 120 -5.73 -15.45 -4.35
CA TYR A 120 -6.36 -15.65 -5.65
C TYR A 120 -5.33 -15.79 -6.77
N LEU A 121 -4.34 -14.91 -6.83
CA LEU A 121 -3.28 -14.97 -7.85
C LEU A 121 -2.59 -16.34 -7.84
N LEU A 122 -2.14 -16.83 -6.68
CA LEU A 122 -1.40 -18.09 -6.59
C LEU A 122 -2.26 -19.36 -6.72
N SER A 123 -3.55 -19.30 -6.40
CA SER A 123 -4.45 -20.48 -6.50
C SER A 123 -5.26 -20.55 -7.78
N GLN A 124 -5.58 -19.39 -8.38
CA GLN A 124 -6.64 -19.23 -9.38
C GLN A 124 -7.94 -19.94 -8.97
N ASP A 125 -8.26 -19.98 -7.66
CA ASP A 125 -9.48 -20.61 -7.13
C ASP A 125 -10.66 -19.63 -7.14
N VAL A 126 -11.85 -20.14 -7.47
CA VAL A 126 -13.07 -19.34 -7.58
C VAL A 126 -13.50 -18.71 -6.24
N ARG A 127 -13.25 -19.36 -5.11
CA ARG A 127 -13.59 -18.83 -3.77
C ARG A 127 -12.73 -17.60 -3.46
N ALA A 128 -11.43 -17.69 -3.73
CA ALA A 128 -10.52 -16.56 -3.57
C ALA A 128 -10.81 -15.43 -4.58
N LYS A 129 -11.22 -15.78 -5.81
CA LYS A 129 -11.69 -14.80 -6.82
C LYS A 129 -12.90 -14.03 -6.32
N ASN A 130 -13.92 -14.72 -5.82
CA ASN A 130 -15.16 -14.11 -5.35
C ASN A 130 -14.90 -13.12 -4.20
N ILE A 131 -14.01 -13.46 -3.28
CA ILE A 131 -13.61 -12.58 -2.18
C ILE A 131 -12.81 -11.39 -2.70
N THR A 132 -11.93 -11.59 -3.68
CA THR A 132 -11.14 -10.51 -4.26
C THR A 132 -11.99 -9.50 -5.00
N LEU A 133 -12.87 -9.97 -5.89
CA LEU A 133 -13.80 -9.11 -6.61
C LEU A 133 -14.80 -8.47 -5.66
N GLY A 134 -15.43 -9.26 -4.80
CA GLY A 134 -16.43 -8.76 -3.86
C GLY A 134 -15.87 -7.78 -2.82
N THR A 135 -14.62 -7.94 -2.37
CA THR A 135 -13.97 -6.92 -1.52
C THR A 135 -13.66 -5.65 -2.32
N GLY A 136 -13.34 -5.77 -3.62
CA GLY A 136 -13.25 -4.64 -4.54
C GLY A 136 -14.58 -3.92 -4.77
N ASP A 137 -15.70 -4.65 -4.84
CA ASP A 137 -17.06 -4.11 -4.94
C ASP A 137 -17.44 -3.33 -3.68
N LEU A 138 -16.92 -3.76 -2.53
CA LEU A 138 -17.18 -3.17 -1.23
C LEU A 138 -16.16 -2.11 -0.84
N ALA A 139 -15.13 -1.87 -1.66
CA ALA A 139 -14.29 -0.68 -1.53
C ALA A 139 -15.11 0.61 -1.68
N GLY A 140 -16.25 0.53 -2.38
CA GLY A 140 -17.25 1.57 -2.46
C GLY A 140 -17.79 2.05 -1.10
N THR A 141 -17.75 1.22 -0.06
CA THR A 141 -18.23 1.56 1.29
C THR A 141 -17.44 2.70 1.94
N TRP A 142 -16.17 2.86 1.57
CA TRP A 142 -15.32 3.88 2.15
C TRP A 142 -15.70 5.26 1.61
N ARG A 143 -15.67 6.29 2.45
CA ARG A 143 -16.09 7.65 2.10
C ARG A 143 -15.01 8.42 1.34
N VAL A 144 -14.64 7.91 0.17
CA VAL A 144 -13.52 8.40 -0.65
C VAL A 144 -13.95 8.88 -2.04
N HIS A 145 -15.24 8.81 -2.36
CA HIS A 145 -15.77 8.99 -3.70
C HIS A 145 -16.14 10.45 -3.98
N TYR A 146 -15.15 11.24 -4.39
CA TYR A 146 -15.36 12.64 -4.75
C TYR A 146 -15.34 12.82 -6.27
N ARG A 147 -16.51 13.14 -6.84
CA ARG A 147 -16.74 13.27 -8.29
C ARG A 147 -17.00 14.72 -8.66
N ASP A 148 -16.47 15.15 -9.80
CA ASP A 148 -16.86 16.43 -10.42
C ASP A 148 -18.13 16.24 -11.23
N LYS A 149 -19.18 16.99 -10.90
CA LYS A 149 -20.47 16.94 -11.61
C LYS A 149 -20.37 17.39 -13.08
N ASP A 150 -19.39 18.23 -13.41
CA ASP A 150 -19.29 18.85 -14.72
C ASP A 150 -18.63 17.91 -15.75
N THR A 151 -17.75 17.01 -15.29
CA THR A 151 -17.07 16.01 -16.11
C THR A 151 -17.61 14.60 -15.93
N ASP A 152 -18.38 14.36 -14.86
CA ASP A 152 -18.79 13.04 -14.39
C ASP A 152 -17.61 12.09 -14.13
N LEU A 153 -16.43 12.64 -13.78
CA LEU A 153 -15.21 11.89 -13.45
C LEU A 153 -14.77 12.14 -12.00
N PRO A 154 -13.93 11.26 -11.42
CA PRO A 154 -13.20 11.58 -10.19
C PRO A 154 -12.54 12.96 -10.29
N ILE A 155 -12.60 13.74 -9.20
CA ILE A 155 -12.09 15.11 -9.18
C ILE A 155 -10.62 15.16 -9.59
N SER A 156 -10.27 16.13 -10.45
CA SER A 156 -8.89 16.42 -10.81
C SER A 156 -8.32 17.55 -9.94
N LEU A 157 -7.07 17.37 -9.53
CA LEU A 157 -6.27 18.44 -8.92
C LEU A 157 -5.80 19.51 -9.93
N ASP A 158 -5.92 19.26 -11.24
CA ASP A 158 -5.69 20.32 -12.25
C ASP A 158 -6.81 21.37 -12.19
N ASP A 159 -8.04 20.91 -11.99
CA ASP A 159 -9.22 21.79 -11.95
C ASP A 159 -9.40 22.44 -10.57
N TYR A 160 -9.02 21.72 -9.50
CA TYR A 160 -9.16 22.18 -8.11
C TYR A 160 -7.87 22.00 -7.30
N PRO A 161 -6.81 22.76 -7.60
CA PRO A 161 -5.50 22.61 -6.95
C PRO A 161 -5.52 22.80 -5.42
N TYR A 162 -6.47 23.55 -4.88
CA TYR A 162 -6.57 23.91 -3.46
C TYR A 162 -7.55 23.03 -2.66
N ILE A 163 -8.22 22.05 -3.28
CA ILE A 163 -9.14 21.14 -2.59
C ILE A 163 -8.42 20.23 -1.59
N THR A 164 -9.03 19.93 -0.45
CA THR A 164 -8.35 19.14 0.59
C THR A 164 -9.31 18.58 1.63
N LEU A 165 -8.99 17.40 2.16
CA LEU A 165 -9.62 16.78 3.34
C LEU A 165 -8.88 17.11 4.65
N ARG A 166 -7.82 17.91 4.57
CA ARG A 166 -6.97 18.34 5.68
C ARG A 166 -6.71 19.85 5.63
N GLY A 167 -6.59 20.47 6.80
CA GLY A 167 -6.36 21.92 6.92
C GLY A 167 -7.66 22.69 7.14
N SER A 168 -7.65 23.99 6.83
CA SER A 168 -8.76 24.90 7.08
C SER A 168 -9.44 25.36 5.80
N TYR A 169 -10.73 25.74 5.89
CA TYR A 169 -11.49 26.33 4.78
C TYR A 169 -10.78 27.54 4.16
N GLY A 170 -10.14 28.38 4.96
CA GLY A 170 -9.35 29.52 4.46
C GLY A 170 -8.22 29.11 3.51
N GLY A 171 -7.61 27.94 3.74
CA GLY A 171 -6.53 27.39 2.93
C GLY A 171 -6.97 26.85 1.56
N THR A 172 -8.28 26.77 1.31
CA THR A 172 -8.82 26.30 0.03
C THR A 172 -9.13 27.45 -0.95
N ARG A 173 -8.77 28.69 -0.61
CA ARG A 173 -8.99 29.85 -1.48
C ARG A 173 -7.99 29.82 -2.64
N ASN A 174 -8.49 29.63 -3.85
CA ASN A 174 -7.70 29.77 -5.06
C ASN A 174 -7.44 31.27 -5.33
N PRO A 175 -6.18 31.72 -5.36
CA PRO A 175 -5.83 33.13 -5.55
C PRO A 175 -6.11 33.61 -6.98
N ASN A 176 -6.11 32.71 -7.97
CA ASN A 176 -6.35 33.05 -9.37
C ASN A 176 -7.82 33.29 -9.66
N THR A 177 -8.71 32.52 -9.03
CA THR A 177 -10.18 32.62 -9.24
C THR A 177 -10.88 33.41 -8.14
N GLY A 178 -10.25 33.57 -6.97
CA GLY A 178 -10.84 34.15 -5.77
C GLY A 178 -11.88 33.26 -5.07
N LYS A 179 -12.14 32.05 -5.59
CA LYS A 179 -13.13 31.10 -5.07
C LYS A 179 -12.51 30.12 -4.06
N TYR A 180 -13.34 29.55 -3.21
CA TYR A 180 -12.96 28.47 -2.31
C TYR A 180 -13.25 27.12 -2.96
N GLU A 181 -12.25 26.25 -2.97
CA GLU A 181 -12.33 24.89 -3.54
C GLU A 181 -12.53 23.83 -2.45
N ALA A 182 -13.01 24.20 -1.27
CA ALA A 182 -13.26 23.26 -0.19
C ALA A 182 -14.29 22.20 -0.60
N PHE A 183 -14.12 20.98 -0.09
CA PHE A 183 -15.22 20.03 -0.08
C PHE A 183 -16.40 20.60 0.70
N PRO A 184 -17.65 20.34 0.26
CA PRO A 184 -18.83 20.84 0.95
C PRO A 184 -18.91 20.28 2.39
N GLU A 185 -19.34 21.13 3.31
CA GLU A 185 -19.58 20.72 4.70
C GLU A 185 -20.74 19.73 4.79
N CYS A 186 -20.73 18.88 5.81
CA CYS A 186 -21.80 17.93 6.04
C CYS A 186 -23.14 18.64 6.26
N GLY A 187 -24.19 18.20 5.55
CA GLY A 187 -25.53 18.78 5.63
C GLY A 187 -26.43 18.22 6.73
N GLY A 188 -26.03 17.12 7.38
CA GLY A 188 -26.88 16.38 8.32
C GLY A 188 -26.11 15.29 9.07
N ASP A 189 -26.58 14.04 9.01
CA ASP A 189 -25.83 12.90 9.55
C ASP A 189 -24.69 12.52 8.58
N CYS A 190 -23.46 12.54 9.07
CA CYS A 190 -22.28 12.05 8.36
C CYS A 190 -21.49 11.04 9.20
N SER A 191 -22.17 10.40 10.16
CA SER A 191 -21.57 9.32 10.93
C SER A 191 -21.22 8.15 10.01
N ALA A 192 -20.07 7.55 10.20
CA ALA A 192 -19.72 6.31 9.53
C ALA A 192 -18.88 5.47 10.49
N PRO A 193 -19.12 4.15 10.57
CA PRO A 193 -18.43 3.29 11.52
C PRO A 193 -16.95 3.08 11.19
N PHE A 194 -16.52 3.42 9.97
CA PHE A 194 -15.17 3.17 9.47
C PHE A 194 -14.55 4.44 8.86
N LEU A 195 -13.24 4.58 9.02
CA LEU A 195 -12.46 5.70 8.48
C LEU A 195 -11.37 5.17 7.56
N ALA A 196 -11.31 5.73 6.35
CA ALA A 196 -10.23 5.47 5.43
C ALA A 196 -8.89 6.01 5.99
N ASP A 197 -7.81 5.34 5.62
CA ASP A 197 -6.45 5.67 6.01
C ASP A 197 -5.49 5.38 4.85
N THR A 198 -4.42 6.17 4.74
CA THR A 198 -3.42 6.03 3.67
C THR A 198 -2.27 5.10 4.08
N ALA A 199 -2.02 4.93 5.38
CA ALA A 199 -0.91 4.11 5.89
C ALA A 199 -1.24 2.60 5.93
N HIS A 200 -2.51 2.23 5.83
CA HIS A 200 -2.97 0.83 5.86
C HIS A 200 -3.95 0.51 4.72
N GLN A 201 -4.00 1.35 3.69
CA GLN A 201 -4.90 1.16 2.55
C GLN A 201 -4.58 -0.12 1.78
N PRO A 202 -5.52 -1.06 1.63
CA PRO A 202 -5.37 -2.19 0.71
C PRO A 202 -5.34 -1.73 -0.76
N SER A 203 -4.70 -2.52 -1.63
CA SER A 203 -4.91 -2.41 -3.08
C SER A 203 -6.23 -3.11 -3.44
N PHE A 204 -7.35 -2.39 -3.29
CA PHE A 204 -8.69 -2.96 -3.45
C PHE A 204 -9.00 -3.35 -4.88
N SER A 205 -8.77 -2.43 -5.83
CA SER A 205 -9.44 -2.49 -7.14
C SER A 205 -8.50 -2.72 -8.32
N TYR A 206 -7.19 -2.70 -8.09
CA TYR A 206 -6.20 -2.97 -9.14
C TYR A 206 -6.34 -4.39 -9.71
N ILE A 207 -6.33 -5.42 -8.85
CA ILE A 207 -6.50 -6.81 -9.29
C ILE A 207 -7.89 -7.06 -9.88
N PRO A 208 -8.99 -6.64 -9.23
CA PRO A 208 -10.30 -6.73 -9.85
C PRO A 208 -10.36 -6.11 -11.26
N TYR A 209 -9.83 -4.90 -11.47
CA TYR A 209 -9.81 -4.31 -12.82
C TYR A 209 -8.93 -5.11 -13.79
N LEU A 210 -7.70 -5.47 -13.40
CA LEU A 210 -6.75 -6.20 -14.25
C LEU A 210 -7.34 -7.48 -14.85
N ILE A 211 -8.15 -8.22 -14.08
CA ILE A 211 -8.68 -9.52 -14.49
C ILE A 211 -10.08 -9.44 -15.12
N THR A 212 -10.79 -8.32 -14.98
CA THR A 212 -12.19 -8.18 -15.47
C THR A 212 -12.35 -7.13 -16.56
N GLY A 213 -11.51 -6.10 -16.58
CA GLY A 213 -11.72 -4.90 -17.39
C GLY A 213 -12.92 -4.06 -16.97
N ASP A 214 -13.55 -4.32 -15.81
CA ASP A 214 -14.76 -3.63 -15.38
C ASP A 214 -14.48 -2.19 -14.94
N TYR A 215 -15.15 -1.24 -15.61
CA TYR A 215 -15.02 0.19 -15.35
C TYR A 215 -15.26 0.57 -13.89
N TYR A 216 -16.14 -0.12 -13.16
CA TYR A 216 -16.36 0.15 -11.74
C TYR A 216 -15.05 0.07 -10.94
N HIS A 217 -14.24 -0.97 -11.18
CA HIS A 217 -12.98 -1.17 -10.46
C HIS A 217 -11.89 -0.20 -10.90
N LEU A 218 -11.88 0.20 -12.18
CA LEU A 218 -10.97 1.26 -12.65
C LEU A 218 -11.28 2.58 -11.94
N GLU A 219 -12.54 2.95 -11.89
CA GLU A 219 -12.97 4.20 -11.30
C GLU A 219 -12.78 4.20 -9.77
N GLU A 220 -13.03 3.05 -9.12
CA GLU A 220 -12.70 2.85 -7.71
C GLU A 220 -11.21 3.07 -7.43
N LEU A 221 -10.33 2.54 -8.28
CA LEU A 221 -8.88 2.76 -8.17
C LEU A 221 -8.53 4.26 -8.34
N HIS A 222 -9.21 4.98 -9.22
CA HIS A 222 -9.04 6.44 -9.37
C HIS A 222 -9.45 7.20 -8.11
N PHE A 223 -10.58 6.83 -7.49
CA PHE A 223 -11.02 7.45 -6.24
C PHE A 223 -10.02 7.23 -5.11
N TRP A 224 -9.47 6.02 -4.95
CA TRP A 224 -8.44 5.76 -3.94
C TRP A 224 -7.14 6.53 -4.20
N ALA A 225 -6.68 6.58 -5.45
CA ALA A 225 -5.49 7.36 -5.81
C ALA A 225 -5.68 8.86 -5.49
N ASN A 226 -6.85 9.40 -5.80
CA ASN A 226 -7.20 10.78 -5.48
C ASN A 226 -7.36 11.04 -3.98
N TYR A 227 -8.03 10.15 -3.26
CA TYR A 227 -8.16 10.24 -1.81
C TYR A 227 -6.81 10.35 -1.12
N ASN A 228 -5.83 9.55 -1.53
CA ASN A 228 -4.47 9.61 -0.98
C ASN A 228 -3.85 11.00 -1.13
N MET A 229 -4.10 11.69 -2.26
CA MET A 229 -3.64 13.07 -2.48
C MET A 229 -4.48 14.08 -1.69
N PHE A 230 -5.79 13.92 -1.63
CA PHE A 230 -6.68 14.83 -0.89
C PHE A 230 -6.49 14.75 0.62
N ASN A 231 -5.95 13.64 1.13
CA ASN A 231 -5.67 13.41 2.53
C ASN A 231 -4.41 14.15 3.05
N GLU A 232 -4.05 15.26 2.41
CA GLU A 232 -2.99 16.18 2.80
C GLU A 232 -3.40 17.62 2.45
N ASN A 233 -2.95 18.59 3.26
CA ASN A 233 -3.21 20.00 3.00
C ASN A 233 -2.60 20.44 1.66
N SER A 234 -3.35 21.27 0.92
CA SER A 234 -3.02 21.67 -0.46
C SER A 234 -1.60 22.19 -0.63
N GLY A 235 -1.13 23.09 0.24
CA GLY A 235 0.23 23.63 0.15
C GLY A 235 1.33 22.59 0.37
N SER A 236 1.11 21.64 1.30
CA SER A 236 2.10 20.59 1.59
C SER A 236 2.25 19.58 0.48
N ARG A 237 1.16 19.29 -0.23
CA ARG A 237 1.15 18.41 -1.41
C ARG A 237 1.47 19.14 -2.73
N GLY A 238 2.01 20.36 -2.68
CA GLY A 238 2.36 21.12 -3.88
C GLY A 238 1.17 21.47 -4.76
N TYR A 239 0.01 21.74 -4.15
CA TYR A 239 -1.24 22.09 -4.85
C TYR A 239 -1.61 21.05 -5.92
N GLU A 240 -1.69 21.40 -7.20
CA GLU A 240 -2.02 20.49 -8.29
C GLU A 240 -1.12 19.23 -8.35
N GLN A 241 0.10 19.30 -7.79
CA GLN A 241 1.11 18.24 -7.88
C GLN A 241 0.75 16.97 -7.11
N GLY A 242 0.01 17.07 -6.00
CA GLY A 242 -0.40 15.90 -5.21
C GLY A 242 0.76 15.10 -4.58
N LEU A 243 1.75 15.80 -4.02
CA LEU A 243 2.96 15.19 -3.44
C LEU A 243 2.70 14.41 -2.14
N PHE A 244 3.31 13.24 -2.01
CA PHE A 244 3.24 12.38 -0.82
C PHE A 244 4.47 12.54 0.09
N ASN A 245 4.78 13.75 0.58
CA ASN A 245 6.06 14.01 1.24
C ASN A 245 5.99 14.38 2.74
N ARG A 246 4.80 14.38 3.35
CA ARG A 246 4.58 14.86 4.72
C ARG A 246 4.14 13.79 5.73
N THR A 247 3.92 12.56 5.30
CA THR A 247 3.43 11.46 6.14
C THR A 247 4.53 10.42 6.39
N ALA A 248 4.30 9.47 7.31
CA ALA A 248 5.27 8.42 7.59
C ALA A 248 5.58 7.59 6.32
N ALA A 249 6.80 7.04 6.21
CA ALA A 249 7.29 6.33 5.02
C ALA A 249 6.31 5.29 4.46
N ARG A 250 5.59 4.57 5.33
CA ARG A 250 4.55 3.61 4.90
C ARG A 250 3.39 4.27 4.15
N SER A 251 2.88 5.38 4.65
CA SER A 251 1.80 6.13 4.00
C SER A 251 2.24 6.65 2.64
N GLN A 252 3.48 7.15 2.55
CA GLN A 252 4.09 7.57 1.29
C GLN A 252 4.17 6.39 0.30
N GLY A 253 4.69 5.24 0.74
CA GLY A 253 4.83 4.03 -0.07
C GLY A 253 3.50 3.50 -0.62
N TRP A 254 2.51 3.27 0.24
CA TRP A 254 1.21 2.75 -0.22
C TRP A 254 0.42 3.74 -1.09
N SER A 255 0.60 5.04 -0.86
CA SER A 255 0.03 6.07 -1.71
C SER A 255 0.67 6.06 -3.10
N LEU A 256 2.01 5.96 -3.18
CA LEU A 256 2.74 5.79 -4.45
C LEU A 256 2.35 4.50 -5.18
N ARG A 257 2.23 3.37 -4.47
CA ARG A 257 1.74 2.11 -5.06
C ARG A 257 0.40 2.31 -5.75
N THR A 258 -0.56 2.90 -5.04
CA THR A 258 -1.93 3.10 -5.55
C THR A 258 -1.96 4.08 -6.72
N LEU A 259 -1.18 5.17 -6.64
CA LEU A 259 -1.05 6.15 -7.73
C LEU A 259 -0.41 5.54 -8.98
N ALA A 260 0.66 4.76 -8.81
CA ALA A 260 1.33 4.08 -9.92
C ALA A 260 0.44 3.02 -10.57
N GLN A 261 -0.32 2.26 -9.77
CA GLN A 261 -1.34 1.32 -10.27
C GLN A 261 -2.37 2.05 -11.13
N ALA A 262 -2.91 3.18 -10.67
CA ALA A 262 -3.85 4.00 -11.44
C ALA A 262 -3.21 4.53 -12.74
N ALA A 263 -2.02 5.12 -12.66
CA ALA A 263 -1.30 5.68 -13.81
C ALA A 263 -0.95 4.61 -14.85
N TYR A 264 -0.54 3.42 -14.42
CA TYR A 264 -0.20 2.30 -15.30
C TYR A 264 -1.43 1.75 -16.03
N ILE A 265 -2.47 1.36 -15.28
CA ILE A 265 -3.55 0.53 -15.84
C ILE A 265 -4.67 1.33 -16.51
N THR A 266 -4.76 2.64 -16.24
CA THR A 266 -5.74 3.50 -16.92
C THR A 266 -5.55 3.42 -18.44
N PRO A 267 -6.61 3.18 -19.23
CA PRO A 267 -6.50 3.11 -20.69
C PRO A 267 -5.90 4.38 -21.29
N ASN A 268 -5.10 4.25 -22.34
CA ASN A 268 -4.35 5.36 -22.93
C ASN A 268 -5.23 6.52 -23.43
N THR A 269 -6.45 6.23 -23.86
CA THR A 269 -7.42 7.23 -24.35
C THR A 269 -8.33 7.79 -23.25
N HIS A 270 -8.20 7.31 -22.01
CA HIS A 270 -9.02 7.79 -20.91
C HIS A 270 -8.57 9.21 -20.49
N PRO A 271 -9.50 10.16 -20.23
CA PRO A 271 -9.14 11.55 -19.90
C PRO A 271 -8.19 11.70 -18.71
N LEU A 272 -8.29 10.82 -17.71
CA LEU A 272 -7.43 10.83 -16.52
C LEU A 272 -6.06 10.13 -16.68
N LYS A 273 -5.73 9.59 -17.87
CA LYS A 273 -4.43 8.90 -18.06
C LYS A 273 -3.25 9.84 -17.81
N SER A 274 -3.23 10.97 -18.53
CA SER A 274 -2.18 11.98 -18.40
C SER A 274 -2.17 12.62 -17.02
N TYR A 275 -3.35 12.77 -16.40
CA TYR A 275 -3.49 13.26 -15.04
C TYR A 275 -2.68 12.42 -14.05
N PHE A 276 -2.94 11.11 -13.96
CA PHE A 276 -2.23 10.24 -13.02
C PHE A 276 -0.74 10.07 -13.37
N GLN A 277 -0.38 10.00 -14.66
CA GLN A 277 1.03 9.93 -15.07
C GLN A 277 1.82 11.16 -14.61
N GLN A 278 1.27 12.37 -14.76
CA GLN A 278 1.91 13.60 -14.28
C GLN A 278 2.10 13.60 -12.76
N ARG A 279 1.15 13.05 -11.99
CA ARG A 279 1.28 13.00 -10.52
C ARG A 279 2.33 11.99 -10.07
N VAL A 280 2.50 10.89 -10.80
CA VAL A 280 3.66 10.00 -10.60
C VAL A 280 4.94 10.79 -10.85
N GLN A 281 5.03 11.50 -11.98
CA GLN A 281 6.20 12.30 -12.33
C GLN A 281 6.54 13.33 -11.25
N TYR A 282 5.57 14.15 -10.81
CA TYR A 282 5.80 15.17 -9.77
C TYR A 282 6.31 14.58 -8.46
N ASN A 283 5.80 13.41 -8.07
CA ASN A 283 6.31 12.73 -6.89
C ASN A 283 7.76 12.24 -7.12
N LEU A 284 8.06 11.60 -8.25
CA LEU A 284 9.41 11.14 -8.58
C LEU A 284 10.41 12.30 -8.64
N ASP A 285 10.05 13.41 -9.29
CA ASP A 285 10.85 14.64 -9.33
C ASP A 285 11.15 15.14 -7.92
N TRP A 286 10.11 15.22 -7.06
CA TRP A 286 10.28 15.65 -5.67
C TRP A 286 11.23 14.73 -4.88
N TYR A 287 11.10 13.40 -4.99
CA TYR A 287 11.97 12.46 -4.29
C TYR A 287 13.41 12.52 -4.83
N ASN A 288 13.57 12.58 -6.15
CA ASN A 288 14.88 12.70 -6.78
C ASN A 288 15.56 14.01 -6.36
N ASP A 289 14.83 15.13 -6.33
CA ASP A 289 15.37 16.40 -5.84
C ASP A 289 15.70 16.36 -4.35
N ALA A 290 14.87 15.74 -3.54
CA ALA A 290 15.07 15.67 -2.09
C ALA A 290 16.27 14.77 -1.70
N TYR A 291 16.50 13.67 -2.41
CA TYR A 291 17.43 12.62 -1.97
C TYR A 291 18.57 12.30 -2.93
N ILE A 292 18.42 12.58 -4.23
CA ILE A 292 19.43 12.25 -5.25
C ILE A 292 20.20 13.50 -5.68
N ASN A 293 19.50 14.60 -5.98
CA ASN A 293 20.11 15.81 -6.52
C ASN A 293 20.58 16.79 -5.43
N ASN A 294 20.25 16.56 -4.16
CA ASN A 294 20.61 17.43 -3.04
C ASN A 294 21.72 16.80 -2.16
N PRO A 295 22.93 17.41 -2.07
CA PRO A 295 24.11 16.83 -1.44
C PRO A 295 24.14 16.54 0.09
N PRO A 296 23.10 16.77 0.92
CA PRO A 296 23.08 16.29 2.31
C PRO A 296 22.08 15.16 2.57
N SER A 297 21.61 14.42 1.54
CA SER A 297 20.84 13.19 1.79
C SER A 297 21.67 12.18 2.57
N ASN A 298 21.04 11.38 3.45
CA ASN A 298 21.78 10.39 4.22
C ASN A 298 22.33 9.32 3.26
N SER A 299 23.58 8.91 3.49
CA SER A 299 24.28 7.90 2.68
C SER A 299 23.73 6.48 2.86
N HIS A 300 22.81 6.27 3.80
CA HIS A 300 22.27 4.96 4.14
C HIS A 300 21.06 4.56 3.30
N GLY A 301 20.40 5.52 2.64
CA GLY A 301 19.30 5.23 1.72
C GLY A 301 17.91 5.14 2.35
N PHE A 302 17.64 5.79 3.50
CA PHE A 302 16.30 5.79 4.12
C PHE A 302 15.65 7.19 4.10
N LEU A 303 14.32 7.26 4.10
CA LEU A 303 13.62 8.55 4.09
C LEU A 303 13.77 9.32 5.41
N THR A 304 13.86 10.64 5.34
CA THR A 304 13.95 11.53 6.51
C THR A 304 12.80 12.54 6.59
N ASN A 305 11.98 12.64 5.54
CA ASN A 305 10.83 13.54 5.46
C ASN A 305 9.59 12.98 6.18
N GLY A 306 8.57 13.84 6.32
CA GLY A 306 7.20 13.45 6.66
C GLY A 306 6.99 12.73 7.99
N GLY A 307 7.89 12.90 8.95
CA GLY A 307 7.81 12.16 10.23
C GLY A 307 8.29 10.72 10.12
N THR A 308 9.06 10.35 9.10
CA THR A 308 9.71 9.03 9.02
C THR A 308 10.60 8.76 10.22
N LEU A 309 11.26 9.80 10.75
CA LEU A 309 12.10 9.72 11.95
C LEU A 309 11.32 9.92 13.27
N ALA A 310 10.01 9.65 13.32
CA ALA A 310 9.20 9.93 14.51
C ALA A 310 9.43 8.97 15.69
N TYR A 311 10.18 7.87 15.52
CA TYR A 311 10.36 6.88 16.57
C TYR A 311 11.37 7.34 17.62
N ASN A 312 11.19 6.83 18.85
CA ASN A 312 12.10 7.05 19.98
C ASN A 312 12.42 8.53 20.23
N GLY A 313 11.39 9.37 20.21
CA GLY A 313 11.53 10.82 20.45
C GLY A 313 12.18 11.58 19.29
N GLY A 314 12.08 11.07 18.06
CA GLY A 314 12.67 11.71 16.89
C GLY A 314 14.02 11.10 16.46
N ARG A 315 14.50 10.06 17.13
CA ARG A 315 15.86 9.51 16.96
C ARG A 315 15.95 8.40 15.92
N GLY A 316 14.83 7.77 15.60
CA GLY A 316 14.80 6.57 14.79
C GLY A 316 13.65 6.52 13.81
N LEU A 317 13.75 5.58 12.88
CA LEU A 317 12.69 5.17 11.99
C LEU A 317 12.21 3.76 12.32
N ALA A 318 11.09 3.36 11.72
CA ALA A 318 10.69 1.96 11.63
C ALA A 318 11.20 1.38 10.30
N PRO A 319 12.20 0.46 10.31
CA PRO A 319 12.76 -0.12 9.08
C PRO A 319 11.70 -0.74 8.18
N TRP A 320 10.74 -1.48 8.75
CA TRP A 320 9.64 -2.10 7.99
C TRP A 320 8.74 -1.10 7.24
N GLN A 321 8.60 0.14 7.72
CA GLN A 321 7.85 1.17 6.98
C GLN A 321 8.63 1.70 5.77
N ASP A 322 9.92 1.90 5.95
CA ASP A 322 10.83 2.35 4.89
C ASP A 322 11.07 1.24 3.84
N ASP A 323 10.99 -0.02 4.25
CA ASP A 323 10.99 -1.19 3.37
C ASP A 323 9.77 -1.23 2.44
N PHE A 324 8.57 -0.90 2.96
CA PHE A 324 7.38 -0.77 2.11
C PHE A 324 7.52 0.33 1.07
N PHE A 325 8.19 1.44 1.41
CA PHE A 325 8.52 2.48 0.43
C PHE A 325 9.52 1.95 -0.62
N THR A 326 10.57 1.26 -0.18
CA THR A 326 11.59 0.67 -1.06
C THR A 326 10.97 -0.30 -2.06
N TRP A 327 10.06 -1.17 -1.60
CA TRP A 327 9.30 -2.03 -2.49
C TRP A 327 8.43 -1.21 -3.46
N SER A 328 7.72 -0.18 -2.97
CA SER A 328 6.82 0.62 -3.80
C SER A 328 7.58 1.31 -4.94
N ILE A 329 8.74 1.94 -4.66
CA ILE A 329 9.55 2.58 -5.71
C ILE A 329 10.16 1.56 -6.69
N GLY A 330 10.58 0.39 -6.20
CA GLY A 330 11.02 -0.71 -7.09
C GLY A 330 9.88 -1.21 -7.99
N TYR A 331 8.66 -1.29 -7.46
CA TYR A 331 7.47 -1.64 -8.23
C TYR A 331 7.12 -0.59 -9.29
N LEU A 332 7.36 0.70 -9.04
CA LEU A 332 7.25 1.74 -10.08
C LEU A 332 8.21 1.48 -11.25
N VAL A 333 9.46 1.06 -10.96
CA VAL A 333 10.42 0.66 -12.01
C VAL A 333 9.89 -0.53 -12.81
N GLU A 334 9.31 -1.53 -12.15
CA GLU A 334 8.69 -2.69 -12.82
C GLU A 334 7.53 -2.28 -13.74
N LEU A 335 6.70 -1.32 -13.32
CA LEU A 335 5.60 -0.79 -14.14
C LEU A 335 6.08 0.13 -15.29
N GLY A 336 7.39 0.37 -15.42
CA GLY A 336 7.99 1.12 -16.52
C GLY A 336 8.21 2.61 -16.26
N PHE A 337 8.06 3.09 -15.02
CA PHE A 337 8.38 4.48 -14.65
C PHE A 337 9.90 4.63 -14.45
N THR A 338 10.64 4.89 -15.53
CA THR A 338 12.11 4.88 -15.55
C THR A 338 12.75 5.92 -14.63
N ASP A 339 12.09 7.05 -14.38
CA ASP A 339 12.60 8.11 -13.48
C ASP A 339 12.62 7.68 -12.00
N ALA A 340 12.01 6.53 -11.68
CA ALA A 340 12.09 5.91 -10.36
C ALA A 340 13.40 5.14 -10.14
N VAL A 341 14.21 4.87 -11.18
CA VAL A 341 15.41 4.02 -11.08
C VAL A 341 16.43 4.58 -10.10
N ALA A 342 16.79 5.86 -10.22
CA ALA A 342 17.78 6.48 -9.33
C ALA A 342 17.32 6.47 -7.86
N MET A 343 16.04 6.79 -7.62
CA MET A 343 15.46 6.72 -6.28
C MET A 343 15.41 5.29 -5.74
N HIS A 344 15.10 4.30 -6.58
CA HIS A 344 15.11 2.89 -6.19
C HIS A 344 16.53 2.42 -5.83
N GLU A 345 17.54 2.75 -6.62
CA GLU A 345 18.94 2.38 -6.34
C GLU A 345 19.43 3.01 -5.03
N TRP A 346 19.06 4.27 -4.75
CA TRP A 346 19.35 4.90 -3.46
C TRP A 346 18.59 4.23 -2.31
N LYS A 347 17.28 3.98 -2.45
CA LYS A 347 16.48 3.30 -1.42
C LYS A 347 16.95 1.87 -1.14
N ALA A 348 17.40 1.16 -2.16
CA ALA A 348 17.89 -0.21 -2.08
C ALA A 348 19.17 -0.32 -1.23
N GLN A 349 19.95 0.76 -1.06
CA GLN A 349 21.10 0.79 -0.16
C GLN A 349 20.71 0.41 1.28
N PHE A 350 19.54 0.84 1.76
CA PHE A 350 19.17 0.65 3.16
C PHE A 350 18.87 -0.82 3.53
N PRO A 351 17.98 -1.55 2.83
CA PRO A 351 17.78 -2.98 3.10
C PRO A 351 19.02 -3.80 2.74
N VAL A 352 19.75 -3.48 1.66
CA VAL A 352 20.96 -4.24 1.28
C VAL A 352 22.05 -4.11 2.35
N ASN A 353 22.38 -2.89 2.79
CA ASN A 353 23.43 -2.71 3.78
C ASN A 353 23.04 -3.23 5.17
N ARG A 354 21.75 -3.23 5.55
CA ARG A 354 21.31 -3.94 6.77
C ARG A 354 21.61 -5.44 6.72
N MET A 355 21.70 -6.04 5.53
CA MET A 355 22.03 -7.46 5.37
C MET A 355 23.52 -7.71 5.17
N THR A 356 24.25 -6.80 4.51
CA THR A 356 25.60 -7.10 3.99
C THR A 356 26.72 -6.26 4.60
N ASN A 357 26.42 -5.20 5.35
CA ASN A 357 27.46 -4.35 5.91
C ASN A 357 28.18 -5.07 7.06
N THR A 358 29.52 -5.13 7.01
CA THR A 358 30.31 -5.85 8.02
C THR A 358 30.28 -5.24 9.41
N SER A 359 29.84 -3.98 9.53
CA SER A 359 29.75 -3.26 10.80
C SER A 359 28.33 -3.26 11.39
N PHE A 360 27.39 -3.98 10.77
CA PHE A 360 26.01 -4.14 11.25
C PHE A 360 25.60 -5.60 11.16
N CYS A 361 25.06 -6.18 12.23
CA CYS A 361 24.67 -7.58 12.21
C CYS A 361 23.28 -7.76 11.57
N TRP A 362 23.22 -8.59 10.51
CA TRP A 362 22.02 -8.79 9.69
C TRP A 362 20.82 -9.35 10.46
N LEU A 363 21.04 -10.04 11.59
CA LEU A 363 19.98 -10.51 12.48
C LEU A 363 19.09 -9.37 13.02
N PHE A 364 19.61 -8.13 13.04
CA PHE A 364 18.90 -6.93 13.49
C PHE A 364 18.37 -6.07 12.34
N ALA A 365 18.45 -6.55 11.10
CA ALA A 365 17.91 -5.84 9.93
C ALA A 365 16.42 -5.52 10.07
N THR A 366 15.69 -6.28 10.88
CA THR A 366 14.23 -6.28 11.00
C THR A 366 13.73 -5.79 12.36
N LEU A 367 14.52 -4.98 13.06
CA LEU A 367 14.09 -4.30 14.29
C LEU A 367 12.80 -3.49 14.08
N TYR A 368 11.95 -3.41 15.11
CA TYR A 368 10.72 -2.61 15.05
C TYR A 368 11.00 -1.11 14.82
N SER A 369 12.02 -0.59 15.52
CA SER A 369 12.56 0.76 15.33
C SER A 369 14.08 0.71 15.41
N LEU A 370 14.74 1.57 14.65
CA LEU A 370 16.20 1.68 14.57
C LEU A 370 16.59 3.14 14.80
N ASN A 371 17.39 3.40 15.83
CA ASN A 371 17.93 4.73 16.07
C ASN A 371 19.05 5.01 15.05
N VAL A 372 19.05 6.23 14.52
CA VAL A 372 20.00 6.67 13.49
C VAL A 372 20.68 7.99 13.87
N ARG A 373 20.42 8.48 15.09
CA ARG A 373 21.02 9.70 15.68
C ARG A 373 20.82 9.75 17.19
N ASP A 374 21.60 10.61 17.86
CA ASP A 374 21.58 10.77 19.32
C ASP A 374 20.29 11.41 19.86
N ASP A 375 19.77 12.43 19.17
CA ASP A 375 18.52 13.13 19.49
C ASP A 375 17.83 13.64 18.22
N ASN A 376 16.72 14.39 18.34
CA ASN A 376 15.93 14.83 17.20
C ASN A 376 16.52 16.00 16.39
N THR A 377 17.62 16.61 16.85
CA THR A 377 18.34 17.69 16.16
C THR A 377 19.73 17.28 15.70
N SER A 378 20.25 16.18 16.22
CA SER A 378 21.54 15.60 15.85
C SER A 378 21.58 15.14 14.39
N PRO A 379 22.76 15.21 13.75
CA PRO A 379 22.95 14.64 12.43
C PRO A 379 22.73 13.12 12.45
N ILE A 380 22.38 12.58 11.29
CA ILE A 380 22.34 11.13 11.10
C ILE A 380 23.77 10.58 11.26
N TYR A 381 23.91 9.45 11.95
CA TYR A 381 25.20 8.79 12.10
C TYR A 381 25.82 8.48 10.73
N PRO A 382 27.10 8.81 10.49
CA PRO A 382 27.74 8.56 9.21
C PRO A 382 28.03 7.07 8.96
N THR A 383 28.15 6.24 10.00
CA THR A 383 28.53 4.83 9.84
C THR A 383 27.49 3.85 10.37
N TRP A 384 27.47 2.65 9.78
CA TRP A 384 26.67 1.53 10.24
C TRP A 384 27.08 1.02 11.63
N ALA A 385 28.35 1.19 12.02
CA ALA A 385 28.82 0.83 13.36
C ALA A 385 28.15 1.69 14.45
N GLU A 386 28.01 3.00 14.21
CA GLU A 386 27.31 3.91 15.13
C GLU A 386 25.83 3.57 15.22
N ILE A 387 25.18 3.27 14.08
CA ILE A 387 23.79 2.78 14.07
C ILE A 387 23.67 1.48 14.88
N TYR A 388 24.55 0.50 14.64
CA TYR A 388 24.51 -0.80 15.32
C TYR A 388 24.71 -0.68 16.83
N ASN A 389 25.62 0.21 17.27
CA ASN A 389 25.84 0.49 18.69
C ASN A 389 24.60 1.02 19.43
N THR A 390 23.59 1.52 18.71
CA THR A 390 22.31 1.94 19.34
C THR A 390 21.34 0.79 19.61
N VAL A 391 21.58 -0.39 19.04
CA VAL A 391 20.75 -1.59 19.24
C VAL A 391 21.01 -2.16 20.64
N ASP A 392 22.24 -2.59 20.86
CA ASP A 392 22.80 -2.98 22.16
C ASP A 392 24.34 -2.95 22.02
N PRO A 393 25.06 -2.12 22.80
CA PRO A 393 26.52 -2.06 22.76
C PRO A 393 27.22 -3.40 23.08
N THR A 394 26.56 -4.32 23.80
CA THR A 394 27.11 -5.64 24.09
C THR A 394 27.08 -6.52 22.84
N LEU A 395 25.98 -6.46 22.07
CA LEU A 395 25.81 -7.22 20.83
C LEU A 395 26.83 -6.84 19.76
N SER A 396 27.37 -5.61 19.79
CA SER A 396 28.41 -5.18 18.85
C SER A 396 29.80 -5.75 19.15
N THR A 397 29.98 -6.44 20.28
CA THR A 397 31.24 -7.11 20.64
C THR A 397 31.33 -8.56 20.15
N PHE A 398 30.19 -9.19 19.85
CA PHE A 398 30.15 -10.55 19.33
C PHE A 398 30.33 -10.57 17.80
N VAL A 399 30.89 -11.67 17.29
CA VAL A 399 30.82 -11.96 15.85
C VAL A 399 29.35 -12.15 15.48
N CYS A 400 28.88 -11.47 14.43
CA CYS A 400 27.49 -11.59 14.00
C CYS A 400 27.15 -13.06 13.69
N ASP A 401 26.01 -13.51 14.19
CA ASP A 401 25.51 -14.89 14.00
C ASP A 401 26.41 -16.00 14.59
N SER A 402 27.22 -15.65 15.59
CA SER A 402 27.97 -16.61 16.39
C SER A 402 27.10 -17.31 17.44
N GLN A 403 27.56 -18.47 17.91
CA GLN A 403 26.90 -19.18 19.01
C GLN A 403 26.85 -18.32 20.28
N GLU A 404 27.90 -17.54 20.57
CA GLU A 404 27.94 -16.64 21.71
C GLU A 404 26.86 -15.56 21.63
N MET A 405 26.58 -15.04 20.42
CA MET A 405 25.48 -14.09 20.20
C MET A 405 24.11 -14.75 20.35
N ALA A 406 23.95 -15.97 19.82
CA ALA A 406 22.73 -16.75 19.96
C ALA A 406 22.41 -17.02 21.44
N ASP A 407 23.40 -17.49 22.21
CA ASP A 407 23.30 -17.75 23.65
C ASP A 407 22.95 -16.47 24.44
N TYR A 408 23.53 -15.31 24.08
CA TYR A 408 23.22 -14.04 24.73
C TYR A 408 21.79 -13.57 24.45
N ARG A 409 21.27 -13.84 23.25
CA ARG A 409 19.93 -13.44 22.83
C ARG A 409 18.83 -14.39 23.29
N ASP A 410 19.19 -15.62 23.67
CA ASP A 410 18.24 -16.73 23.87
C ASP A 410 17.43 -17.03 22.59
N GLU A 411 18.12 -17.06 21.45
CA GLU A 411 17.57 -17.25 20.10
C GLU A 411 18.44 -18.24 19.30
N ASP A 412 17.94 -18.78 18.19
CA ASP A 412 18.72 -19.71 17.36
C ASP A 412 19.74 -18.98 16.44
N ILE A 413 20.81 -19.68 16.04
CA ILE A 413 21.70 -19.22 14.95
C ILE A 413 20.86 -19.05 13.68
N GLY A 414 21.04 -17.92 13.00
CA GLY A 414 20.31 -17.52 11.81
C GLY A 414 18.94 -16.91 12.09
N GLU A 415 18.57 -16.69 13.36
CA GLU A 415 17.26 -16.15 13.73
C GLU A 415 17.23 -14.61 13.74
N MET A 416 16.57 -14.04 12.73
CA MET A 416 16.32 -12.59 12.65
C MET A 416 15.30 -12.13 13.68
N ILE A 417 15.48 -10.92 14.24
CA ILE A 417 14.54 -10.35 15.19
C ILE A 417 13.19 -9.96 14.54
N GLY A 418 12.11 -10.01 15.32
CA GLY A 418 10.82 -9.47 14.89
C GLY A 418 9.89 -10.50 14.24
N TYR A 419 9.68 -11.63 14.92
CA TYR A 419 8.75 -12.70 14.52
C TYR A 419 9.15 -13.39 13.21
N PRO A 420 10.35 -14.00 13.12
CA PRO A 420 10.91 -14.54 11.88
C PRO A 420 10.15 -15.71 11.27
N SER A 421 9.40 -16.47 12.08
CA SER A 421 8.52 -17.55 11.62
C SER A 421 7.13 -17.08 11.19
N SER A 422 6.79 -15.80 11.41
CA SER A 422 5.47 -15.25 11.07
C SER A 422 5.43 -14.70 9.65
N PRO A 423 4.43 -15.06 8.82
CA PRO A 423 4.29 -14.50 7.48
C PRO A 423 3.88 -13.01 7.49
N THR A 424 3.65 -12.43 8.67
CA THR A 424 3.42 -10.99 8.87
C THR A 424 4.48 -10.36 9.78
N GLY A 425 5.56 -11.08 10.10
CA GLY A 425 6.68 -10.58 10.89
C GLY A 425 7.51 -9.55 10.13
N TYR A 426 8.42 -8.88 10.83
CA TYR A 426 9.28 -7.86 10.20
C TYR A 426 10.25 -8.44 9.15
N PRO A 427 10.76 -9.68 9.28
CA PRO A 427 11.45 -10.35 8.17
C PRO A 427 10.57 -10.52 6.93
N ALA A 428 9.29 -10.86 7.08
CA ALA A 428 8.37 -10.91 5.95
C ALA A 428 8.16 -9.53 5.32
N ASN A 429 8.08 -8.46 6.13
CA ASN A 429 7.95 -7.09 5.61
C ASN A 429 9.20 -6.61 4.84
N LEU A 430 10.39 -7.07 5.22
CA LEU A 430 11.66 -6.77 4.54
C LEU A 430 11.77 -7.50 3.18
N GLN A 431 11.20 -8.70 3.06
CA GLN A 431 11.35 -9.56 1.89
C GLN A 431 11.04 -8.87 0.55
N PRO A 432 9.91 -8.16 0.35
CA PRO A 432 9.65 -7.45 -0.90
C PRO A 432 10.68 -6.37 -1.23
N ALA A 433 11.21 -5.68 -0.23
CA ALA A 433 12.24 -4.65 -0.42
C ALA A 433 13.55 -5.26 -0.91
N LEU A 434 13.97 -6.39 -0.31
CA LEU A 434 15.15 -7.13 -0.78
C LEU A 434 14.93 -7.73 -2.18
N ALA A 435 13.73 -8.23 -2.48
CA ALA A 435 13.40 -8.79 -3.78
C ALA A 435 13.59 -7.79 -4.92
N VAL A 436 13.06 -6.55 -4.77
CA VAL A 436 13.28 -5.50 -5.78
C VAL A 436 14.73 -4.98 -5.78
N SER A 437 15.37 -4.94 -4.60
CA SER A 437 16.77 -4.47 -4.46
C SER A 437 17.78 -5.41 -5.11
N ALA A 438 17.49 -6.71 -5.20
CA ALA A 438 18.33 -7.68 -5.90
C ALA A 438 18.50 -7.37 -7.40
N LYS A 439 17.56 -6.61 -7.99
CA LYS A 439 17.60 -6.18 -9.38
C LYS A 439 18.17 -4.76 -9.57
N ALA A 440 18.36 -4.01 -8.48
CA ALA A 440 18.95 -2.66 -8.55
C ALA A 440 20.43 -2.74 -8.97
N THR A 441 20.92 -1.72 -9.68
CA THR A 441 22.33 -1.65 -10.12
C THR A 441 23.24 -1.19 -8.99
N ILE A 442 23.20 -1.91 -7.87
CA ILE A 442 23.96 -1.58 -6.66
C ILE A 442 24.82 -2.78 -6.20
N PRO A 443 25.96 -2.54 -5.54
CA PRO A 443 26.74 -3.62 -4.95
C PRO A 443 25.90 -4.46 -3.99
N ASN A 444 26.17 -5.76 -3.97
CA ASN A 444 25.63 -6.71 -2.98
C ASN A 444 24.11 -6.93 -2.98
N GLY A 445 23.33 -6.41 -3.93
CA GLY A 445 21.87 -6.63 -3.96
C GLY A 445 21.48 -8.12 -3.93
N VAL A 446 22.05 -8.93 -4.82
CA VAL A 446 21.85 -10.40 -4.84
C VAL A 446 22.42 -11.06 -3.59
N ASN A 447 23.56 -10.57 -3.06
CA ASN A 447 24.15 -11.13 -1.85
C ASN A 447 23.25 -10.89 -0.62
N ALA A 448 22.63 -9.73 -0.50
CA ALA A 448 21.68 -9.42 0.56
C ALA A 448 20.47 -10.37 0.53
N TRP A 449 19.94 -10.64 -0.66
CA TRP A 449 18.91 -11.66 -0.84
C TRP A 449 19.40 -13.05 -0.42
N ASN A 450 20.61 -13.45 -0.82
CA ASN A 450 21.14 -14.76 -0.47
C ASN A 450 21.37 -14.91 1.04
N ILE A 451 21.83 -13.89 1.75
CA ILE A 451 21.93 -13.93 3.22
C ILE A 451 20.53 -14.10 3.82
N PHE A 452 19.58 -13.27 3.38
CA PHE A 452 18.21 -13.33 3.85
C PHE A 452 17.61 -14.72 3.61
N ASP A 453 17.67 -15.24 2.40
CA ASP A 453 17.08 -16.54 2.04
C ASP A 453 17.88 -17.74 2.59
N ASN A 454 19.09 -17.58 3.13
CA ASN A 454 19.77 -18.69 3.82
C ASN A 454 19.55 -18.69 5.35
N ARG A 455 18.75 -17.76 5.88
CA ARG A 455 18.37 -17.76 7.30
C ARG A 455 17.67 -19.06 7.70
N SER A 456 17.91 -19.50 8.93
CA SER A 456 17.44 -20.78 9.46
C SER A 456 15.93 -20.78 9.73
N ILE A 457 15.37 -19.65 10.19
CA ILE A 457 13.96 -19.50 10.52
C ILE A 457 13.24 -18.67 9.45
N LYS A 458 12.24 -19.27 8.81
CA LYS A 458 11.44 -18.65 7.75
C LYS A 458 9.95 -18.88 8.00
N PRO A 459 9.08 -17.96 7.56
CA PRO A 459 7.65 -18.20 7.62
C PRO A 459 7.20 -19.17 6.53
N ASP A 460 6.12 -19.90 6.79
CA ASP A 460 5.35 -20.57 5.74
C ASP A 460 4.36 -19.57 5.13
N TYR A 461 4.57 -19.26 3.85
CA TYR A 461 3.72 -18.35 3.10
C TYR A 461 2.48 -19.02 2.46
N SER A 462 2.36 -20.35 2.51
CA SER A 462 1.29 -21.12 1.84
C SER A 462 -0.13 -20.62 2.17
N SER A 463 -0.34 -20.14 3.40
CA SER A 463 -1.65 -19.65 3.88
C SER A 463 -1.75 -18.14 4.02
N TYR A 464 -0.63 -17.42 3.84
CA TYR A 464 -0.54 -15.96 3.95
C TYR A 464 0.56 -15.40 3.02
N PRO A 465 0.34 -15.39 1.69
CA PRO A 465 1.39 -15.06 0.73
C PRO A 465 1.60 -13.56 0.48
N ASN A 466 1.00 -12.63 1.25
CA ASN A 466 1.05 -11.17 0.99
C ASN A 466 2.44 -10.63 0.65
N PHE A 467 3.46 -11.17 1.33
CA PHE A 467 4.87 -10.76 1.22
C PHE A 467 5.77 -11.82 0.57
N ALA A 468 5.20 -12.89 0.02
CA ALA A 468 5.92 -13.97 -0.65
C ALA A 468 6.43 -13.54 -2.03
N ILE A 469 7.20 -12.46 -2.07
CA ILE A 469 7.78 -11.88 -3.29
C ILE A 469 9.25 -12.26 -3.31
N ILE A 470 9.72 -12.67 -4.48
CA ILE A 470 11.10 -13.12 -4.71
C ILE A 470 11.74 -12.28 -5.83
N PRO A 471 13.09 -12.17 -5.87
CA PRO A 471 13.78 -11.56 -6.99
C PRO A 471 13.34 -12.17 -8.32
N ARG A 472 13.35 -11.34 -9.35
CA ARG A 472 13.07 -11.77 -10.74
C ARG A 472 14.29 -12.37 -11.42
#